data_AF-A0A8D5FIT7-F1
#
_entry.id   AF-A0A8D5FIT7-F1
#
_cell.length_a   1.000
_cell.length_b   1.000
_cell.length_c   1.000
_cell.angle_alpha   90.00
_cell.angle_beta   90.00
_cell.angle_gamma   90.00
#
_symmetry.space_group_name_H-M   'P 1'
#
loop_
_entity.id
_entity.type
_entity.pdbx_description
1 polymer ?
#
loop_
_entity_poly.entity_id
_entity_poly.type
_entity_poly.pdbx_seq_one_letter_code
_entity_poly.pdbx_strand_id
1 'polypeptide(L)' 'MLLKGYSLEIFKSKCHSEAKGVHCFAHLDNDISEVLPFLNTVLGGMYTRKNHHH' A
#
# COMPACT_ATOMS: atom_id res chain seq x y z
N MET A 1 -12.17 5.02 12.02
CA MET A 1 -11.67 3.66 12.29
C MET A 1 -10.23 3.76 12.76
N LEU A 2 -9.87 3.10 13.87
CA LEU A 2 -8.48 3.03 14.34
C LEU A 2 -7.81 1.81 13.72
N LEU A 3 -6.68 2.00 13.05
CA LEU A 3 -5.83 0.91 12.57
C LEU A 3 -5.24 0.18 13.80
N LYS A 4 -5.47 -1.11 13.89
CA LYS A 4 -5.01 -1.94 15.02
C LYS A 4 -3.53 -2.30 14.91
N GLY A 5 -3.00 -2.29 13.69
CA GLY A 5 -1.62 -2.64 13.40
C GLY A 5 -1.31 -2.55 11.91
N TYR A 6 -0.03 -2.46 11.61
CA TYR A 6 0.51 -2.57 10.26
C TYR A 6 1.93 -3.14 10.31
N SER A 7 2.35 -3.78 9.23
CA SER A 7 3.75 -4.12 8.97
C SER A 7 4.25 -3.39 7.73
N LEU A 8 5.55 -3.07 7.72
CA LEU A 8 6.19 -2.39 6.59
C LEU A 8 7.16 -3.35 5.89
N GLU A 9 7.06 -3.35 4.56
CA GLU A 9 8.02 -3.98 3.68
C GLU A 9 8.70 -2.90 2.84
N ILE A 10 9.97 -2.63 3.14
CA ILE A 10 10.78 -1.64 2.43
C ILE A 10 11.82 -2.37 1.59
N PHE A 11 11.85 -2.09 0.29
CA PHE A 11 12.73 -2.79 -0.65
C PHE A 11 13.24 -1.86 -1.75
N LYS A 12 14.44 -2.14 -2.26
CA LYS A 12 14.96 -1.45 -3.45
C LYS A 12 14.31 -2.00 -4.72
N SER A 13 14.16 -1.16 -5.73
CA SER A 13 13.69 -1.60 -7.03
C SER A 13 14.60 -2.70 -7.56
N LYS A 14 14.05 -3.89 -7.83
CA LYS A 14 14.81 -5.01 -8.42
C LYS A 14 15.26 -4.71 -9.84
N CYS A 15 14.56 -3.81 -10.54
CA CYS A 15 14.84 -3.45 -11.92
C CYS A 15 15.91 -2.34 -12.03
N HIS A 16 16.03 -1.47 -11.02
CA HIS A 16 17.03 -0.40 -10.96
C HIS A 16 17.84 -0.48 -9.66
N SER A 17 18.92 -1.24 -9.68
CA SER A 17 19.83 -1.41 -8.54
C SER A 17 20.54 -0.13 -8.11
N GLU A 18 20.73 0.83 -9.03
CA GLU A 18 21.30 2.16 -8.75
C GLU A 18 20.26 3.19 -8.26
N ALA A 19 18.98 2.80 -8.16
CA ALA A 19 17.95 3.69 -7.65
C ALA A 19 18.30 4.14 -6.22
N LYS A 20 18.32 5.47 -6.03
CA LYS A 20 18.50 6.08 -4.70
C LYS A 20 17.23 6.03 -3.86
N GLY A 21 16.09 5.72 -4.47
CA GLY A 21 14.80 5.55 -3.82
C GLY A 21 14.52 4.11 -3.40
N VAL A 22 13.74 3.96 -2.33
CA VAL A 22 13.16 2.67 -1.90
C VAL A 22 11.67 2.66 -2.17
N HIS A 23 11.14 1.47 -2.43
CA HIS A 23 9.71 1.21 -2.40
C HIS A 23 9.32 0.79 -0.99
N CYS A 24 8.10 1.14 -0.58
CA CYS A 24 7.54 0.77 0.71
C CYS A 24 6.11 0.27 0.50
N PHE A 25 5.81 -0.90 1.02
CA PHE A 25 4.45 -1.42 1.14
C PHE A 25 4.06 -1.51 2.61
N ALA A 26 2.88 -0.96 2.95
CA ALA A 26 2.28 -1.11 4.27
C ALA A 26 1.17 -2.17 4.19
N HIS A 27 1.34 -3.25 4.93
CA HIS A 27 0.35 -4.31 5.07
C HIS A 27 -0.48 -4.00 6.31
N LEU A 28 -1.78 -3.78 6.13
CA LEU A 28 -2.69 -3.41 7.21
C LEU A 28 -3.43 -4.64 7.70
N ASP A 29 -3.57 -4.77 9.02
CA ASP A 29 -4.30 -5.89 9.64
C ASP A 29 -5.82 -5.73 9.54
N ASN A 30 -6.28 -4.50 9.28
CA ASN A 30 -7.69 -4.17 9.14
C ASN A 30 -8.07 -4.03 7.67
N ASP A 31 -9.26 -4.52 7.32
CA ASP A 31 -9.90 -4.17 6.07
C ASP A 31 -10.28 -2.68 6.09
N ILE A 32 -9.69 -1.93 5.17
CA ILE A 32 -9.92 -0.50 5.00
C ILE A 32 -10.72 -0.18 3.73
N SER A 33 -11.29 -1.18 3.06
CA SER A 33 -11.93 -1.04 1.75
C SER A 33 -12.98 0.05 1.69
N GLU A 34 -13.78 0.19 2.76
CA GLU A 34 -14.83 1.21 2.85
C GLU A 34 -14.30 2.65 2.92
N VAL A 35 -13.10 2.84 3.47
CA VAL A 35 -12.50 4.17 3.66
C VAL A 35 -11.45 4.51 2.59
N LEU A 36 -11.04 3.54 1.77
CA LEU A 36 -10.09 3.74 0.68
C LEU A 36 -10.45 4.89 -0.27
N PRO A 37 -11.71 5.08 -0.71
CA PRO A 37 -12.05 6.20 -1.57
C PRO A 37 -11.74 7.56 -0.92
N PHE A 38 -12.03 7.70 0.37
CA PHE A 38 -11.76 8.93 1.11
C PHE A 38 -10.26 9.13 1.37
N LEU A 39 -9.53 8.07 1.71
CA LEU A 39 -8.07 8.18 1.88
C LEU A 39 -7.38 8.59 0.58
N ASN A 40 -7.84 8.07 -0.56
CA ASN A 40 -7.27 8.38 -1.86
C ASN A 40 -7.48 9.85 -2.26
N THR A 41 -8.59 10.50 -1.88
CA THR A 41 -8.78 11.93 -2.17
C THR A 41 -7.81 12.81 -1.40
N VAL A 42 -7.45 12.44 -0.18
CA VAL A 42 -6.52 13.20 0.66
C VAL A 42 -5.06 12.91 0.28
N LEU A 43 -4.72 11.66 0.00
CA LEU A 43 -3.34 11.22 -0.26
C LEU A 43 -2.95 11.27 -1.75
N GLY A 44 -3.88 11.61 -2.64
CA GLY A 44 -3.65 11.56 -4.10
C GLY A 44 -3.40 10.15 -4.62
N GLY A 45 -3.94 9.14 -3.92
CA GLY A 45 -3.70 7.71 -4.20
C GLY A 45 -4.60 7.13 -5.28
N MET A 46 -4.21 5.96 -5.80
CA MET A 46 -5.01 5.17 -6.74
C MET A 46 -5.27 3.78 -6.13
N TYR A 47 -6.53 3.34 -6.15
CA TYR A 47 -6.92 2.01 -5.71
C TYR A 47 -6.98 1.03 -6.88
N THR A 48 -6.36 -0.13 -6.71
CA THR A 48 -6.50 -1.27 -7.64
C THR A 48 -6.92 -2.51 -6.87
N ARG A 49 -8.07 -3.10 -7.23
CA ARG A 49 -8.48 -4.40 -6.70
C ARG A 49 -7.80 -5.51 -7.49
N LYS A 50 -6.88 -6.25 -6.88
CA LYS A 50 -6.43 -7.52 -7.46
C LYS A 50 -7.37 -8.62 -7.00
N ASN A 51 -8.28 -9.06 -7.89
CA ASN A 51 -9.01 -10.30 -7.66
C ASN A 51 -8.03 -11.45 -7.90
N HIS A 52 -7.57 -12.10 -6.83
CA HIS A 52 -6.92 -13.40 -6.93
C HIS A 52 -8.01 -14.43 -7.27
N HIS A 53 -8.30 -14.61 -8.56
CA HIS A 53 -8.94 -15.85 -9.02
C HIS A 53 -7.86 -16.92 -9.01
N HIS A 54 -7.99 -17.87 -8.09
CA HIS A 54 -7.36 -19.18 -8.20
C HIS A 54 -8.45 -20.17 -8.60
#